data_AF-C0CT51-F1
#
_entry.id   AF-C0CT51-F1
#
_cell.length_a   1.000
_cell.length_b   1.000
_cell.length_c   1.000
_cell.angle_alpha   90.00
_cell.angle_beta   90.00
_cell.angle_gamma   90.00
#
_symmetry.space_group_name_H-M   'P 1'
#
loop_
_entity.id
_entity.type
_entity.pdbx_description
1 polymer ?
#
loop_
_entity_poly.entity_id
_entity_poly.type
_entity_poly.pdbx_seq_one_letter_code
_entity_poly.pdbx_strand_id
1 'polypeptide(L)'
;MNNRTAAFVLPLLLLLLLTGCREKPSLIRTVTYMDQEYTVDQEKQTITHNGDVYHYRILGNEITLEYPNQATYSRTDMGGARNTLRTSTMGWSGDYDTDRYVPGDVLIDVLSVNSPPSHRRGNPMIGLLLLAVGLWNTISPYSSWYVSHGWRYKNAEPSDLALGLTRAGGIFAILLGVLMFFV
;
A
#
# COMPACT_ATOMS: atom_id res chain seq x y z
N MET A 1 -34.68 6.48 -19.54
CA MET A 1 -33.53 6.87 -18.72
C MET A 1 -34.09 7.57 -17.49
N ASN A 2 -34.13 6.90 -16.33
CA ASN A 2 -34.79 7.47 -15.15
C ASN A 2 -33.78 8.33 -14.39
N ASN A 3 -34.04 9.64 -14.32
CA ASN A 3 -33.23 10.66 -13.65
C ASN A 3 -32.91 10.36 -12.17
N ARG A 4 -33.56 9.36 -11.59
CA ARG A 4 -33.37 8.89 -10.21
C ARG A 4 -32.07 8.14 -9.98
N THR A 5 -31.53 7.42 -10.96
CA THR A 5 -30.28 6.63 -10.76
C THR A 5 -29.02 7.48 -10.96
N ALA A 6 -29.06 8.45 -11.87
CA ALA A 6 -27.96 9.41 -12.07
C ALA A 6 -27.73 10.32 -10.85
N ALA A 7 -28.80 10.63 -10.11
CA ALA A 7 -28.74 11.50 -8.93
C ALA A 7 -27.93 10.93 -7.75
N PHE A 8 -27.76 9.60 -7.65
CA PHE A 8 -27.00 8.96 -6.56
C PHE A 8 -25.55 8.63 -6.92
N VAL A 9 -25.24 8.47 -8.20
CA VAL A 9 -23.90 8.06 -8.67
C VAL A 9 -22.92 9.25 -8.64
N LEU A 10 -23.38 10.42 -9.06
CA LEU A 10 -22.58 11.64 -9.09
C LEU A 10 -22.06 12.07 -7.70
N PRO A 11 -22.88 12.12 -6.63
CA PRO A 11 -22.38 12.50 -5.31
C PRO A 11 -21.46 11.45 -4.69
N LEU A 12 -21.68 10.15 -4.94
CA LEU A 12 -20.79 9.08 -4.47
C LEU A 12 -19.39 9.20 -5.10
N LEU A 13 -19.33 9.53 -6.39
CA LEU A 13 -18.07 9.72 -7.12
C LEU A 13 -17.35 11.01 -6.70
N LEU A 14 -18.10 12.07 -6.36
CA LEU A 14 -17.55 13.29 -5.77
C LEU A 14 -16.98 13.03 -4.37
N LEU A 15 -17.66 12.24 -3.54
CA LEU A 15 -17.20 11.85 -2.19
C LEU A 15 -15.88 11.06 -2.24
N LEU A 16 -15.71 10.18 -3.23
CA LEU A 16 -14.46 9.43 -3.44
C LEU A 16 -13.28 10.33 -3.88
N LEU A 17 -13.56 11.43 -4.60
CA LEU A 17 -12.53 12.41 -4.99
C LEU A 17 -12.10 13.31 -3.81
N LEU A 18 -12.98 13.53 -2.83
CA LEU A 18 -12.72 14.39 -1.66
C LEU A 18 -11.91 13.71 -0.55
N THR A 19 -11.75 12.38 -0.56
CA THR A 19 -10.94 11.64 0.43
C THR A 19 -9.44 11.63 0.14
N GLY A 20 -8.97 12.31 -0.91
CA GLY A 20 -7.59 12.26 -1.39
C GLY A 20 -6.57 13.15 -0.65
N CYS A 21 -7.01 14.07 0.20
CA CYS A 21 -6.09 14.92 0.97
C CYS A 21 -5.68 14.23 2.27
N ARG A 22 -4.75 13.28 2.17
CA ARG A 22 -4.06 12.73 3.34
C ARG A 22 -2.86 13.62 3.66
N GLU A 23 -2.79 14.13 4.88
CA GLU A 23 -1.64 14.87 5.38
C GLU A 23 -0.36 14.07 5.11
N LYS A 24 0.64 14.73 4.49
CA LYS A 24 1.94 14.10 4.28
C LYS A 24 2.53 13.85 5.67
N PRO A 25 2.86 12.59 6.04
CA PRO A 25 3.54 12.34 7.30
C PRO A 25 4.82 13.17 7.33
N SER A 26 5.09 13.80 8.47
CA SER A 26 6.33 14.53 8.70
C SER A 26 7.52 13.59 8.46
N LEU A 27 8.38 13.95 7.52
CA LEU A 27 9.56 13.15 7.13
C LEU A 27 10.58 13.05 8.26
N ILE A 28 10.59 13.99 9.19
CA ILE A 28 11.44 13.99 10.38
C ILE A 28 10.60 13.61 11.59
N ARG A 29 11.07 12.65 12.38
CA ARG A 29 10.40 12.18 13.59
C ARG A 29 11.41 11.87 14.70
N THR A 30 11.04 12.20 15.93
CA THR A 30 11.78 11.79 17.13
C THR A 30 11.18 10.50 17.67
N VAL A 31 12.04 9.53 17.97
CA VAL A 31 11.69 8.19 18.43
C VAL A 31 12.38 7.95 19.75
N THR A 32 11.60 7.72 20.80
CA THR A 32 12.15 7.28 22.08
C THR A 32 12.19 5.76 22.11
N TYR A 33 13.38 5.19 22.29
CA TYR A 33 13.59 3.75 22.39
C TYR A 33 14.62 3.49 23.51
N MET A 34 14.30 2.58 24.44
CA MET A 34 15.14 2.28 25.61
C MET A 34 15.59 3.55 26.39
N ASP A 35 14.67 4.49 26.61
CA ASP A 35 14.93 5.78 27.28
C ASP A 35 15.98 6.69 26.60
N GLN A 36 16.31 6.41 25.33
CA GLN A 36 17.14 7.26 24.47
C GLN A 36 16.30 7.86 23.35
N GLU A 37 16.63 9.09 22.95
CA GLU A 37 15.96 9.79 21.86
C GLU A 37 16.76 9.72 20.57
N TYR A 38 16.12 9.24 19.51
CA TYR A 38 16.66 9.16 18.16
C TYR A 38 15.89 10.08 17.24
N THR A 39 16.59 10.81 16.39
CA THR A 39 15.95 11.60 15.33
C THR A 39 16.05 10.84 14.02
N VAL A 40 14.92 10.41 13.46
CA VAL A 40 14.85 9.72 12.18
C VAL A 40 14.39 10.71 11.11
N ASP A 41 15.22 10.90 10.09
CA ASP A 41 14.92 11.67 8.89
C ASP A 41 14.70 10.69 7.72
N GLN A 42 13.44 10.54 7.31
CA GLN A 42 13.03 9.65 6.24
C GLN A 42 13.36 10.20 4.84
N GLU A 43 13.59 11.51 4.71
CA GLU A 43 13.96 12.14 3.43
C GLU A 43 15.42 11.86 3.12
N LYS A 44 16.28 12.08 4.11
CA LYS A 44 17.73 11.83 4.00
C LYS A 44 18.12 10.39 4.27
N GLN A 45 17.17 9.58 4.73
CA GLN A 45 17.38 8.20 5.19
C GLN A 45 18.48 8.13 6.25
N THR A 46 18.34 8.95 7.30
CA THR A 46 19.31 9.03 8.40
C THR A 46 18.67 8.85 9.76
N ILE A 47 19.44 8.29 10.69
CA ILE A 47 19.15 8.27 12.12
C ILE A 47 20.23 9.10 12.81
N THR A 48 19.86 10.02 13.68
CA THR A 48 20.79 10.86 14.44
C THR A 48 20.62 10.60 15.93
N HIS A 49 21.75 10.36 16.59
CA HIS A 49 21.82 10.16 18.04
C HIS A 49 23.13 10.73 18.57
N ASN A 50 23.07 11.57 19.60
CA ASN A 50 24.24 12.19 20.25
C ASN A 50 25.26 12.86 19.30
N GLY A 51 24.79 13.36 18.16
CA GLY A 51 25.63 14.02 17.14
C GLY A 51 26.17 13.08 16.06
N ASP A 52 26.09 11.77 16.25
CA ASP A 52 26.42 10.78 15.23
C ASP A 52 25.25 10.60 14.25
N VAL A 53 25.58 10.49 12.97
CA VAL A 53 24.61 10.34 11.87
C VAL A 53 24.82 8.98 11.21
N TYR A 54 23.81 8.14 11.26
CA TYR A 54 23.78 6.83 10.63
C TYR A 54 22.91 6.90 9.38
N HIS A 55 23.42 6.42 8.26
CA HIS A 55 22.65 6.30 7.02
C HIS A 55 22.01 4.92 6.94
N TYR A 56 20.75 4.84 6.54
CA TYR A 56 20.07 3.57 6.35
C TYR A 56 19.54 3.42 4.93
N ARG A 57 19.47 2.17 4.47
CA ARG A 57 18.93 1.81 3.16
C ARG A 57 18.05 0.57 3.32
N ILE A 58 16.84 0.63 2.77
CA ILE A 58 15.88 -0.47 2.79
C ILE A 58 15.73 -1.00 1.36
N LEU A 59 16.10 -2.26 1.13
CA LEU A 59 15.98 -2.95 -0.14
C LEU A 59 15.19 -4.25 0.05
N GLY A 60 13.88 -4.20 -0.21
CA GLY A 60 13.00 -5.35 -0.02
C GLY A 60 12.92 -5.77 1.44
N ASN A 61 13.54 -6.90 1.78
CA ASN A 61 13.61 -7.46 3.13
C ASN A 61 14.98 -7.27 3.80
N GLU A 62 15.90 -6.57 3.15
CA GLU A 62 17.22 -6.23 3.67
C GLU A 62 17.26 -4.76 4.10
N ILE A 63 17.77 -4.52 5.29
CA ILE A 63 18.06 -3.20 5.82
C ILE A 63 19.57 -3.13 6.01
N THR A 64 20.21 -2.15 5.37
CA THR A 64 21.64 -1.85 5.50
C THR A 64 21.80 -0.51 6.21
N LEU A 65 22.70 -0.48 7.17
CA LEU A 65 23.13 0.69 7.92
C LEU A 65 24.59 1.00 7.55
N GLU A 66 24.89 2.29 7.44
CA GLU A 66 26.23 2.83 7.24
C GLU A 66 26.52 3.82 8.37
N TYR A 67 27.65 3.62 9.03
CA TYR A 67 28.08 4.33 10.22
C TYR A 67 28.96 5.53 9.85
N PRO A 68 29.19 6.48 10.77
CA PRO A 68 30.08 7.62 10.53
C PRO A 68 31.51 7.23 10.12
N ASN A 69 31.99 6.07 10.55
CA ASN A 69 33.29 5.52 10.19
C ASN A 69 33.28 4.71 8.88
N GLN A 70 32.18 4.73 8.11
CA GLN A 70 31.95 3.93 6.91
C GLN A 70 31.77 2.42 7.16
N ALA A 71 31.71 1.99 8.42
CA ALA A 71 31.33 0.62 8.74
C ALA A 71 29.90 0.36 8.30
N THR A 72 29.60 -0.90 7.98
CA THR A 72 28.28 -1.34 7.52
C THR A 72 27.73 -2.43 8.41
N TYR A 73 26.42 -2.40 8.60
CA TYR A 73 25.65 -3.45 9.27
C TYR A 73 24.44 -3.75 8.42
N SER A 74 24.19 -5.01 8.08
CA SER A 74 23.01 -5.44 7.34
C SER A 74 22.20 -6.48 8.11
N ARG A 75 20.89 -6.39 7.98
CA ARG A 75 19.93 -7.40 8.46
C ARG A 75 18.99 -7.75 7.33
N THR A 76 18.91 -9.03 7.01
CA THR A 76 17.96 -9.57 6.03
C THR A 76 16.95 -10.44 6.76
N ASP A 77 15.68 -10.04 6.72
CA ASP A 77 14.59 -10.79 7.34
C ASP A 77 13.98 -11.79 6.35
N MET A 78 13.97 -13.07 6.70
CA MET A 78 13.34 -14.14 5.92
C MET A 78 12.05 -14.60 6.62
N GLY A 79 10.96 -14.71 5.84
CA GLY A 79 9.65 -15.19 6.31
C GLY A 79 8.57 -14.10 6.30
N GLY A 80 7.48 -14.35 5.57
CA GLY A 80 6.48 -13.32 5.19
C GLY A 80 5.02 -13.71 5.40
N ALA A 81 4.72 -14.72 6.23
CA ALA A 81 3.35 -15.04 6.61
C ALA A 81 3.17 -14.90 8.13
N ARG A 82 2.05 -14.29 8.55
CA ARG A 82 1.60 -14.29 9.94
C ARG A 82 1.58 -15.75 10.42
N ASN A 83 2.49 -16.12 11.34
CA ASN A 83 2.77 -17.46 11.92
C ASN A 83 3.97 -18.26 11.37
N THR A 84 4.80 -17.74 10.46
CA THR A 84 6.10 -18.39 10.19
C THR A 84 7.19 -17.82 11.09
N LEU A 85 8.09 -18.68 11.59
CA LEU A 85 9.32 -18.27 12.28
C LEU A 85 10.03 -17.22 11.42
N ARG A 86 10.22 -16.00 11.97
CA ARG A 86 11.06 -14.99 11.33
C ARG A 86 12.50 -15.37 11.62
N THR A 87 13.25 -15.65 10.56
CA THR A 87 14.69 -15.87 10.67
C THR A 87 15.36 -14.65 10.08
N SER A 88 16.25 -14.02 10.84
CA SER A 88 17.03 -12.88 10.39
C SER A 88 18.48 -13.30 10.19
N THR A 89 19.07 -12.94 9.05
CA THR A 89 20.51 -13.06 8.81
C THR A 89 21.13 -11.69 9.02
N MET A 90 22.21 -11.63 9.80
CA MET A 90 22.95 -10.39 10.06
C MET A 90 24.33 -10.45 9.40
N GLY A 91 24.80 -9.32 8.87
CA GLY A 91 26.14 -9.13 8.34
C GLY A 91 26.72 -7.79 8.80
N TRP A 92 28.04 -7.69 8.91
CA TRP A 92 28.71 -6.44 9.28
C TRP A 92 30.12 -6.39 8.69
N SER A 93 30.67 -5.18 8.56
CA SER A 93 32.05 -4.96 8.15
C SER A 93 33.03 -5.14 9.32
N GLY A 94 34.31 -5.36 9.03
CA GLY A 94 35.34 -5.64 10.05
C GLY A 94 35.67 -4.46 10.97
N ASP A 95 35.29 -3.25 10.58
CA ASP A 95 35.43 -1.99 11.31
C ASP A 95 34.15 -1.59 12.07
N TYR A 96 33.18 -2.50 12.17
CA TYR A 96 31.98 -2.32 12.99
C TYR A 96 32.33 -2.36 14.48
N ASP A 97 32.02 -1.26 15.18
CA ASP A 97 32.38 -1.03 16.58
C ASP A 97 31.13 -0.62 17.40
N THR A 98 30.68 -1.53 18.26
CA THR A 98 29.54 -1.33 19.16
C THR A 98 29.90 -0.67 20.48
N ASP A 99 31.19 -0.54 20.80
CA ASP A 99 31.62 0.18 22.00
C ASP A 99 31.62 1.69 21.74
N ARG A 100 31.89 2.10 20.50
CA ARG A 100 31.84 3.50 20.06
C ARG A 100 30.46 3.95 19.58
N TYR A 101 29.75 3.11 18.84
CA TYR A 101 28.50 3.47 18.18
C TYR A 101 27.31 2.65 18.67
N VAL A 102 26.11 3.18 18.44
CA VAL A 102 24.86 2.46 18.75
C VAL A 102 24.82 1.15 17.95
N PRO A 103 24.52 0.01 18.58
CA PRO A 103 24.39 -1.26 17.89
C PRO A 103 23.35 -1.22 16.76
N GLY A 104 23.65 -1.88 15.64
CA GLY A 104 22.84 -1.86 14.43
C GLY A 104 21.45 -2.48 14.61
N ASP A 105 21.31 -3.45 15.50
CA ASP A 105 20.03 -4.02 15.87
C ASP A 105 19.12 -3.00 16.55
N VAL A 106 19.66 -2.20 17.46
CA VAL A 106 18.94 -1.10 18.12
C VAL A 106 18.49 -0.05 17.08
N LEU A 107 19.39 0.33 16.16
CA LEU A 107 19.06 1.28 15.09
C LEU A 107 17.95 0.76 14.16
N ILE A 108 17.97 -0.53 13.80
CA ILE A 108 16.90 -1.15 13.02
C ILE A 108 15.59 -1.19 13.81
N ASP A 109 15.65 -1.50 15.10
CA ASP A 109 14.45 -1.53 15.94
C ASP A 109 13.85 -0.12 16.09
N VAL A 110 14.67 0.92 16.20
CA VAL A 110 14.23 2.34 16.16
C VAL A 110 13.47 2.66 14.87
N LEU A 111 13.91 2.13 13.72
CA LEU A 111 13.17 2.28 12.46
C LEU A 111 11.80 1.57 12.53
N SER A 112 11.71 0.44 13.23
CA SER A 112 10.46 -0.31 13.39
C SER A 112 9.47 0.34 14.37
N VAL A 113 9.98 1.07 15.38
CA VAL A 113 9.17 1.70 16.43
C VAL A 113 8.34 2.84 15.84
N ASN A 114 7.02 2.62 15.83
CA ASN A 114 6.01 3.48 15.18
C ASN A 114 6.30 3.79 13.71
N SER A 115 6.95 2.86 12.99
CA SER A 115 6.88 2.86 11.53
C SER A 115 5.39 2.96 11.16
N PRO A 116 4.95 4.00 10.41
CA PRO A 116 3.58 4.03 9.92
C PRO A 116 3.34 2.69 9.22
N PRO A 117 2.21 2.01 9.49
CA PRO A 117 1.94 0.70 8.89
C PRO A 117 2.25 0.81 7.41
N SER A 118 3.09 -0.11 6.91
CA SER A 118 3.48 -0.13 5.51
C SER A 118 2.19 0.04 4.73
N HIS A 119 2.09 1.18 4.04
CA HIS A 119 0.89 1.49 3.29
C HIS A 119 0.84 0.42 2.23
N ARG A 120 -0.01 -0.59 2.43
CA ARG A 120 -0.48 -1.40 1.31
C ARG A 120 -1.04 -0.36 0.35
N ARG A 121 -0.28 -0.10 -0.71
CA ARG A 121 -0.81 0.54 -1.88
C ARG A 121 -1.78 -0.48 -2.43
N GLY A 122 -3.02 -0.44 -1.94
CA GLY A 122 -4.14 -0.78 -2.79
C GLY A 122 -3.90 -0.12 -4.14
N ASN A 123 -4.22 -0.80 -5.22
CA ASN A 123 -3.96 -0.26 -6.54
C ASN A 123 -5.17 0.60 -6.91
N PRO A 124 -5.16 1.93 -6.66
CA PRO A 124 -6.34 2.76 -6.84
C PRO A 124 -6.78 2.77 -8.30
N MET A 125 -5.87 2.55 -9.25
CA MET A 125 -6.20 2.43 -10.67
C MET A 125 -7.01 1.18 -10.96
N ILE A 126 -6.63 0.03 -10.39
CA ILE A 126 -7.40 -1.22 -10.53
C ILE A 126 -8.75 -1.09 -9.81
N GLY A 127 -8.77 -0.49 -8.61
CA GLY A 127 -10.01 -0.22 -7.88
C GLY A 127 -10.97 0.67 -8.69
N LEU A 128 -10.47 1.76 -9.27
CA LEU A 128 -11.24 2.69 -10.10
C LEU A 128 -11.78 2.01 -11.37
N LEU A 129 -10.96 1.18 -12.04
CA LEU A 129 -11.37 0.45 -13.23
C LEU A 129 -12.51 -0.54 -12.90
N LEU A 130 -12.39 -1.29 -11.81
CA LEU A 130 -13.43 -2.21 -11.35
C LEU A 130 -14.73 -1.48 -10.98
N LEU A 131 -14.63 -0.31 -10.35
CA LEU A 131 -15.78 0.54 -10.06
C LEU A 131 -16.46 1.02 -11.35
N ALA A 132 -15.70 1.48 -12.35
CA ALA A 132 -16.24 1.95 -13.62
C ALA A 132 -16.93 0.82 -14.40
N VAL A 133 -16.28 -0.34 -14.52
CA VAL A 133 -16.84 -1.52 -15.20
C VAL A 133 -18.05 -2.07 -14.46
N GLY A 134 -18.00 -2.14 -13.12
CA GLY A 134 -19.10 -2.61 -12.31
C GLY A 134 -20.33 -1.70 -12.40
N LEU A 135 -20.11 -0.39 -12.41
CA LEU A 135 -21.16 0.61 -12.62
C LEU A 135 -21.78 0.50 -14.01
N TRP A 136 -20.96 0.35 -15.06
CA TRP A 136 -21.43 0.13 -16.43
C TRP A 136 -22.31 -1.12 -16.52
N ASN A 137 -21.88 -2.23 -15.94
CA ASN A 137 -22.63 -3.50 -15.92
C ASN A 137 -23.96 -3.39 -15.18
N THR A 138 -24.03 -2.55 -14.14
CA THR A 138 -25.24 -2.36 -13.34
C THR A 138 -26.25 -1.43 -14.02
N ILE A 139 -25.79 -0.31 -14.60
CA ILE A 139 -26.66 0.71 -15.22
C ILE A 139 -27.08 0.32 -16.63
N SER A 140 -26.15 -0.20 -17.45
CA SER A 140 -26.40 -0.58 -18.84
C SER A 140 -26.01 -2.05 -19.10
N PRO A 141 -26.76 -3.01 -18.54
CA PRO A 141 -26.48 -4.44 -18.73
C PRO A 141 -26.64 -4.86 -20.20
N TYR A 142 -27.53 -4.22 -20.96
CA TYR A 142 -27.70 -4.49 -22.40
C TYR A 142 -26.43 -4.16 -23.20
N SER A 143 -25.86 -2.96 -23.00
CA SER A 143 -24.63 -2.57 -23.69
C SER A 143 -23.44 -3.46 -23.29
N SER A 144 -23.33 -3.80 -22.00
CA SER A 144 -22.30 -4.72 -21.51
C SER A 144 -22.42 -6.12 -22.13
N TRP A 145 -23.64 -6.67 -22.13
CA TRP A 145 -23.90 -7.97 -22.72
C TRP A 145 -23.61 -7.96 -24.22
N TYR A 146 -23.95 -6.88 -24.93
CA TYR A 146 -23.69 -6.78 -26.36
C TYR A 146 -22.18 -6.77 -26.69
N VAL A 147 -21.37 -6.03 -25.92
CA VAL A 147 -19.91 -5.98 -26.09
C VAL A 147 -19.25 -7.31 -25.70
N SER A 148 -19.75 -8.02 -24.70
CA SER A 148 -19.16 -9.28 -24.24
C SER A 148 -19.60 -10.49 -25.08
N HIS A 149 -20.88 -10.58 -25.41
CA HIS A 149 -21.52 -11.74 -26.05
C HIS A 149 -22.25 -11.39 -27.34
N GLY A 150 -22.92 -10.23 -27.41
CA GLY A 150 -23.77 -9.87 -28.54
C GLY A 150 -23.04 -9.73 -29.88
N TRP A 151 -21.75 -9.36 -29.89
CA TRP A 151 -20.95 -9.31 -31.13
C TRP A 151 -20.79 -10.68 -31.82
N ARG A 152 -20.97 -11.78 -31.09
CA ARG A 152 -20.84 -13.15 -31.62
C ARG A 152 -22.08 -13.64 -32.35
N TYR A 153 -23.22 -13.00 -32.14
CA TYR A 153 -24.51 -13.49 -32.61
C TYR A 153 -25.26 -12.41 -33.40
N LYS A 154 -25.79 -12.77 -34.57
CA LYS A 154 -26.57 -11.86 -35.40
C LYS A 154 -28.00 -11.81 -34.86
N ASN A 155 -28.49 -10.62 -34.49
CA ASN A 155 -29.84 -10.37 -33.97
C ASN A 155 -30.20 -11.14 -32.67
N ALA A 156 -29.24 -11.37 -31.78
CA ALA A 156 -29.54 -11.99 -30.50
C ALA A 156 -29.95 -10.94 -29.45
N GLU A 157 -31.14 -11.13 -28.87
CA GLU A 157 -31.57 -10.37 -27.69
C GLU A 157 -31.12 -11.08 -26.40
N PRO A 158 -30.61 -10.34 -25.41
CA PRO A 158 -30.28 -10.91 -24.11
C PRO A 158 -31.57 -11.34 -23.39
N SER A 159 -31.53 -12.53 -22.79
CA SER A 159 -32.60 -12.97 -21.90
C SER A 159 -32.60 -12.17 -20.60
N ASP A 160 -33.76 -12.09 -19.93
CA ASP A 160 -33.89 -11.43 -18.62
C ASP A 160 -32.90 -11.99 -17.58
N LEU A 161 -32.63 -13.30 -17.66
CA LEU A 161 -31.63 -13.97 -16.83
C LEU A 161 -30.20 -13.46 -17.13
N ALA A 162 -29.86 -13.27 -18.39
CA ALA A 162 -28.55 -12.76 -18.80
C ALA A 162 -28.34 -11.30 -18.34
N LEU A 163 -29.39 -10.48 -18.39
CA LEU A 163 -29.36 -9.11 -17.87
C LEU A 163 -29.24 -9.09 -16.33
N GLY A 164 -29.96 -9.99 -15.65
CA GLY A 164 -29.87 -10.16 -14.20
C GLY A 164 -28.46 -10.56 -13.74
N LEU A 165 -27.85 -11.53 -14.43
CA LEU A 165 -26.47 -11.97 -14.14
C LEU A 165 -25.44 -10.86 -14.41
N THR A 166 -25.61 -10.10 -15.49
CA THR A 166 -24.73 -8.95 -15.79
C THR A 166 -24.80 -7.89 -14.69
N ARG A 167 -26.00 -7.59 -14.17
CA ARG A 167 -26.17 -6.66 -13.04
C ARG A 167 -25.54 -7.19 -11.75
N ALA A 168 -25.76 -8.46 -11.43
CA ALA A 168 -25.17 -9.10 -10.25
C ALA A 168 -23.63 -9.09 -10.30
N GLY A 169 -23.04 -9.39 -11.46
CA GLY A 169 -21.61 -9.29 -11.70
C GLY A 169 -21.09 -7.85 -11.59
N GLY A 170 -21.88 -6.86 -12.03
CA GLY A 170 -21.57 -5.44 -11.86
C GLY A 170 -21.50 -5.01 -10.38
N ILE A 171 -22.48 -5.41 -9.58
CA ILE A 171 -22.50 -5.16 -8.13
C ILE A 171 -21.30 -5.81 -7.44
N PHE A 172 -20.99 -7.06 -7.80
CA PHE A 172 -19.82 -7.76 -7.28
C PHE A 172 -18.49 -7.04 -7.63
N ALA A 173 -18.35 -6.57 -8.87
CA ALA A 173 -17.19 -5.80 -9.30
C ALA A 173 -17.05 -4.47 -8.56
N ILE A 174 -18.16 -3.79 -8.22
CA ILE A 174 -18.16 -2.59 -7.38
C ILE A 174 -17.62 -2.92 -5.98
N LEU A 175 -18.11 -3.99 -5.34
CA LEU A 175 -17.65 -4.38 -4.01
C LEU A 175 -16.14 -4.71 -4.00
N LEU A 176 -15.67 -5.43 -5.02
CA LEU A 176 -14.24 -5.74 -5.18
C LEU A 176 -13.40 -4.49 -5.47
N GLY A 177 -13.92 -3.57 -6.27
CA GLY A 177 -13.28 -2.29 -6.57
C GLY A 177 -13.12 -1.42 -5.33
N VAL A 178 -14.15 -1.35 -4.48
CA VAL A 178 -14.07 -0.67 -3.17
C VAL A 178 -13.02 -1.32 -2.28
N LEU A 179 -13.03 -2.66 -2.18
CA LEU A 179 -12.03 -3.38 -1.38
C LEU A 179 -10.61 -3.08 -1.85
N MET A 180 -10.33 -3.18 -3.17
CA MET A 180 -9.00 -2.92 -3.74
C MET A 180 -8.58 -1.44 -3.72
N PHE A 181 -9.54 -0.52 -3.63
CA PHE A 181 -9.25 0.90 -3.51
C PHE A 181 -8.77 1.27 -2.10
N PHE A 182 -9.30 0.60 -1.06
CA PHE A 182 -8.99 0.90 0.34
C PHE A 182 -7.98 -0.07 0.99
N VAL A 183 -7.72 -1.24 0.42
CA VAL A 183 -6.79 -2.28 0.92
C VAL A 183 -5.56 -2.37 0.06
#